data_AF-A0A7V3NCM4-F1
#
_entry.id   AF-A0A7V3NCM4-F1
#
_cell.length_a   1.000
_cell.length_b   1.000
_cell.length_c   1.000
_cell.angle_alpha   90.00
_cell.angle_beta   90.00
_cell.angle_gamma   90.00
#
_symmetry.space_group_name_H-M   'P 1'
#
loop_
_entity.id
_entity.type
_entity.pdbx_description
1 polymer ?
#
loop_
_entity_poly.entity_id
_entity_poly.type
_entity_poly.pdbx_seq_one_letter_code
_entity_poly.pdbx_strand_id
1 'polypeptide(L)' 'RVDSSAVMVNASTRLNDGGVFGLGAEIGISTDKFHARGPCGLYELTSYKYVVYGEGHLRE' A
#
# COMPACT_ATOMS: atom_id res chain seq x y z
N ARG A 1 6.60 21.57 2.93
CA ARG A 1 6.23 20.19 3.34
C ARG A 1 6.86 19.22 2.34
N VAL A 2 7.40 18.08 2.79
CA VAL A 2 8.03 17.09 1.90
C VAL A 2 6.98 16.04 1.50
N ASP A 3 6.83 15.78 0.20
CA ASP A 3 5.87 14.82 -0.37
C ASP A 3 6.65 13.68 -1.06
N SER A 4 6.99 12.65 -0.28
CA SER A 4 7.80 11.50 -0.70
C SER A 4 7.11 10.19 -0.27
N SER A 5 7.56 9.06 -0.82
CA SER A 5 7.01 7.75 -0.44
C SER A 5 7.33 7.37 1.01
N ALA A 6 8.41 7.91 1.57
CA ALA A 6 8.68 7.90 3.00
C ALA A 6 9.45 9.17 3.40
N VAL A 7 9.18 9.67 4.61
CA VAL A 7 9.84 10.86 5.19
C VAL A 7 10.40 10.48 6.54
N MET A 8 11.69 10.77 6.75
CA MET A 8 12.44 10.35 7.93
C MET A 8 12.87 11.59 8.71
N VAL A 9 12.85 11.49 10.04
CA VAL A 9 13.36 12.51 10.95
C VAL A 9 14.37 11.83 11.87
N ASN A 10 15.63 12.30 11.86
CA ASN A 10 16.74 11.71 12.63
C ASN A 10 16.97 10.21 12.38
N ALA A 11 16.67 9.73 11.16
CA ALA A 11 16.85 8.35 10.76
C ALA A 11 17.43 8.28 9.33
N SER A 12 18.21 7.24 9.06
CA SER A 12 18.79 7.00 7.73
C SER A 12 17.71 6.71 6.69
N THR A 13 17.90 7.19 5.47
CA THR A 13 17.03 6.91 4.32
C THR A 13 17.09 5.46 3.86
N ARG A 14 18.16 4.72 4.23
CA ARG A 14 18.30 3.27 3.98
C ARG A 14 17.21 2.42 4.63
N LEU A 15 16.44 2.99 5.56
CA LEU A 15 15.35 2.31 6.26
C LEU A 15 14.03 2.30 5.47
N ASN A 16 13.98 2.90 4.27
CA ASN A 16 12.82 2.79 3.37
C ASN A 16 12.80 1.42 2.68
N ASP A 17 12.41 0.39 3.43
CA ASP A 17 12.49 -1.01 3.04
C ASP A 17 11.36 -1.81 3.71
N GLY A 18 10.75 -2.73 2.99
CA GLY A 18 9.59 -3.48 3.45
C GLY A 18 9.91 -4.43 4.61
N GLY A 19 11.12 -5.00 4.66
CA GLY A 19 11.57 -5.79 5.80
C GLY A 19 11.71 -4.94 7.05
N VAL A 20 12.29 -3.74 6.92
CA VAL A 20 12.43 -2.76 8.01
C VAL A 20 11.07 -2.25 8.48
N PHE A 21 10.13 -2.03 7.57
CA PHE A 21 8.77 -1.56 7.88
C PHE A 21 7.82 -2.67 8.36
N GLY A 22 8.28 -3.93 8.47
CA GLY A 22 7.50 -5.04 9.02
C GLY A 22 6.52 -5.68 8.02
N LEU A 23 6.70 -5.46 6.71
CA LEU A 23 5.93 -6.13 5.65
C LEU A 23 6.39 -7.57 5.40
N GLY A 24 7.52 -7.98 6.00
CA GLY A 24 8.15 -9.29 5.83
C GLY A 24 8.95 -9.40 4.53
N ALA A 25 8.35 -9.04 3.40
CA ALA A 25 9.01 -8.95 2.11
C ALA A 25 8.46 -7.76 1.30
N GLU A 26 9.25 -7.29 0.34
CA GLU A 26 8.81 -6.32 -0.67
C GLU A 26 9.06 -6.86 -2.08
N ILE A 27 8.20 -6.50 -3.03
CA ILE A 27 8.49 -6.64 -4.47
C ILE A 27 9.38 -5.50 -4.97
N GLY A 28 9.30 -4.35 -4.30
CA GLY A 28 10.04 -3.13 -4.59
C GLY A 28 9.39 -1.92 -3.92
N ILE A 29 9.89 -0.72 -4.24
CA ILE A 29 9.44 0.55 -3.66
C ILE A 29 8.72 1.36 -4.74
N SER A 30 7.43 1.66 -4.51
CA SER A 30 6.67 2.60 -5.34
C SER A 30 6.95 4.04 -4.93
N THR A 31 7.24 4.90 -5.92
CA THR A 31 7.34 6.36 -5.72
C THR A 31 6.11 7.11 -6.23
N ASP A 32 5.18 6.39 -6.87
CA ASP A 32 3.95 6.94 -7.40
C ASP A 32 2.96 7.33 -6.30
N LYS A 33 1.94 8.10 -6.68
CA LYS A 33 0.90 8.59 -5.77
C LYS A 33 -0.34 7.71 -5.74
N PHE A 34 -0.52 6.86 -6.73
CA PHE A 34 -1.73 6.07 -6.92
C PHE A 34 -1.50 4.59 -6.57
N HIS A 35 -2.55 3.92 -6.11
CA HIS A 35 -2.56 2.50 -5.71
C HIS A 35 -1.71 2.17 -4.48
N ALA A 36 -0.38 2.13 -4.62
CA ALA A 36 0.56 1.77 -3.57
C ALA A 36 1.75 2.72 -3.57
N ARG A 37 2.27 3.09 -2.38
CA ARG A 37 3.35 4.07 -2.22
C ARG A 37 4.25 3.70 -1.05
N GLY A 38 5.57 3.69 -1.27
CA GLY A 38 6.55 3.12 -0.34
C GLY A 38 6.87 1.67 -0.69
N PRO A 39 7.49 0.92 0.23
CA PRO A 39 7.69 -0.52 0.10
C PRO A 39 6.36 -1.25 -0.15
N CYS A 40 6.29 -2.05 -1.22
CA CYS A 40 5.08 -2.78 -1.60
C CYS A 40 5.20 -4.25 -1.17
N GLY A 41 4.42 -4.63 -0.16
CA GLY A 41 4.30 -6.00 0.33
C GLY A 41 3.15 -6.75 -0.34
N LEU A 42 2.63 -7.78 0.34
CA LEU A 42 1.57 -8.63 -0.21
C LEU A 42 0.27 -7.86 -0.47
N TYR A 43 -0.13 -6.96 0.44
CA TYR A 43 -1.40 -6.22 0.33
C TYR A 43 -1.41 -5.26 -0.85
N GLU A 44 -0.27 -4.65 -1.17
CA GLU A 44 -0.12 -3.74 -2.30
C GLU A 44 -0.23 -4.45 -3.66
N LEU A 45 -0.21 -5.79 -3.69
CA LEU A 45 -0.45 -6.60 -4.90
C LEU A 45 -1.90 -7.09 -5.00
N THR A 46 -2.78 -6.65 -4.09
CA THR A 46 -4.19 -7.03 -4.10
C THR A 46 -5.06 -5.90 -4.65
N SER A 47 -6.27 -6.28 -5.04
CA SER A 47 -7.38 -5.36 -5.24
C SER A 47 -8.57 -5.86 -4.44
N TYR A 48 -9.61 -5.05 -4.33
CA TYR A 48 -10.85 -5.41 -3.66
C TYR A 48 -11.99 -5.51 -4.67
N LYS A 49 -13.02 -6.26 -4.29
CA LYS A 49 -14.27 -6.33 -5.04
C LYS A 49 -15.43 -6.24 -4.07
N TYR A 50 -16.53 -5.65 -4.52
CA TYR A 50 -17.79 -5.73 -3.80
C TYR A 50 -18.45 -7.07 -4.07
N VAL A 51 -18.94 -7.69 -3.00
CA VAL A 51 -19.73 -8.91 -3.08
C VAL A 51 -21.09 -8.61 -2.48
N VAL A 52 -22.13 -8.79 -3.29
CA VAL A 52 -23.52 -8.55 -2.87
C VAL A 52 -24.27 -9.86 -2.94
N TYR A 53 -24.87 -10.26 -1.83
CA TYR A 53 -25.76 -11.41 -1.74
C TYR A 53 -27.20 -10.89 -1.74
N GLY A 54 -28.05 -11.47 -2.58
CA GLY A 54 -29.42 -10.99 -2.74
C GLY A 54 -30.45 -12.10 -2.80
N GLU A 55 -31.69 -11.75 -2.45
CA GLU A 55 -32.87 -12.61 -2.51
C GLU A 55 -34.05 -11.82 -3.10
N GLY A 56 -33.89 -11.36 -4.35
CA GLY A 56 -34.94 -10.61 -5.06
C GLY A 56 -34.93 -9.09 -4.85
N HIS A 57 -33.80 -8.51 -4.45
CA HIS A 57 -33.68 -7.05 -4.33
C HIS A 57 -33.94 -6.35 -5.68
N LEU A 58 -34.81 -5.35 -5.65
CA LEU A 58 -35.07 -4.44 -6.77
C LEU A 58 -34.45 -3.08 -6.45
N ARG A 59 -34.08 -2.34 -7.49
CA ARG A 59 -33.64 -0.95 -7.41
C ARG A 59 -34.78 -0.06 -7.89
N GLU A 60 -35.06 1.03 -7.19
CA GLU A 60 -35.95 2.11 -7.67
C GLU A 60 -35.35 2.87 -8.87
#